data_AF-A0A5A8F903-F1
#
_entry.id   AF-A0A5A8F903-F1
#
_cell.length_a   1.000
_cell.length_b   1.000
_cell.length_c   1.000
_cell.angle_alpha   90.00
_cell.angle_beta   90.00
_cell.angle_gamma   90.00
#
_symmetry.space_group_name_H-M   'P 1'
#
loop_
_entity.id
_entity.type
_entity.pdbx_description
1 polymer ?
#
loop_
_entity_poly.entity_id
_entity_poly.type
_entity_poly.pdbx_seq_one_letter_code
_entity_poly.pdbx_strand_id
1 'polypeptide(L)'
;MISKKKLIIIGSPQFIENKLKEIIKENDNTDVRKYSDENFNLEEISDYLFTYPLFGEDKHLIIKNAHKIKEISKNSELFKSPCEAHIIFLAEENKELLKAFENSFEIVKEKKHSYKDDVSEIISKFQERNLPISFNEAKEIYELCQRNMEIVNQELEKISLYFHNKKPESFEEILNIISSSNVNNVFAFIESFYNKDWKKALAKLNLMIENHENLQMAFYMLTKRGIETLHYLISPDLISGQTYKIAQIKSASEKWSKKELFSLIEKFYQIDKKLKTSQAKIEYELTSLISCH
;
A
#
# COMPACT_ATOMS: atom_id res chain seq x y z
N MET A 1 -3.87 -40.58 10.13
CA MET A 1 -4.12 -39.35 10.91
C MET A 1 -3.48 -38.19 10.18
N ILE A 2 -4.28 -37.25 9.69
CA ILE A 2 -3.76 -36.00 9.13
C ILE A 2 -3.19 -35.20 10.31
N SER A 3 -1.90 -34.86 10.26
CA SER A 3 -1.26 -34.04 11.30
C SER A 3 -1.94 -32.67 11.33
N LYS A 4 -2.50 -32.28 12.48
CA LYS A 4 -3.15 -30.98 12.63
C LYS A 4 -2.09 -29.88 12.63
N LYS A 5 -2.18 -29.00 11.63
CA LYS A 5 -1.26 -27.87 11.42
C LYS A 5 -1.36 -26.85 12.55
N LYS A 6 -0.20 -26.36 13.00
CA LYS A 6 -0.07 -25.28 13.99
C LYS A 6 0.80 -24.19 13.40
N LEU A 7 0.23 -23.00 13.22
CA LEU A 7 0.79 -21.94 12.40
C LEU A 7 0.79 -20.61 13.14
N ILE A 8 1.87 -19.84 12.98
CA ILE A 8 1.91 -18.41 13.32
C ILE A 8 2.09 -17.65 12.02
N ILE A 9 1.10 -16.84 11.65
CA ILE A 9 1.11 -16.02 10.44
C ILE A 9 1.39 -14.57 10.84
N ILE A 10 2.45 -14.01 10.28
CA ILE A 10 2.89 -12.63 10.50
C ILE A 10 2.98 -11.92 9.16
N GLY A 11 2.22 -10.85 8.98
CA GLY A 11 2.23 -10.09 7.72
C GLY A 11 1.12 -9.06 7.65
N SER A 12 1.01 -8.42 6.49
CA SER A 12 -0.07 -7.50 6.13
C SER A 12 -1.45 -8.19 6.20
N PRO A 13 -2.54 -7.42 6.38
CA PRO A 13 -3.89 -7.97 6.38
C PRO A 13 -4.21 -8.80 5.13
N GLN A 14 -3.75 -8.36 3.95
CA GLN A 14 -3.96 -9.05 2.68
C GLN A 14 -3.22 -10.40 2.62
N PHE A 15 -1.96 -10.43 3.06
CA PHE A 15 -1.17 -11.65 3.12
C PHE A 15 -1.82 -12.68 4.05
N ILE A 16 -2.27 -12.23 5.22
CA ILE A 16 -2.98 -13.06 6.19
C ILE A 16 -4.26 -13.64 5.57
N GLU A 17 -5.07 -12.81 4.90
CA GLU A 17 -6.31 -13.27 4.28
C GLU A 17 -6.05 -14.32 3.18
N ASN A 18 -5.08 -14.07 2.30
CA ASN A 18 -4.69 -15.00 1.24
C ASN A 18 -4.23 -16.34 1.83
N LYS A 19 -3.38 -16.31 2.88
CA LYS A 19 -2.92 -17.53 3.55
C LYS A 19 -4.06 -18.28 4.24
N LEU A 20 -5.00 -17.58 4.88
CA LEU A 20 -6.16 -18.22 5.47
C LEU A 20 -7.02 -18.94 4.42
N LYS A 21 -7.23 -18.34 3.24
CA LYS A 21 -7.94 -18.98 2.11
C LYS A 21 -7.22 -20.22 1.57
N GLU A 22 -5.89 -20.23 1.57
CA GLU A 22 -5.11 -21.42 1.18
C GLU A 22 -5.20 -22.55 2.22
N ILE A 23 -5.26 -22.20 3.51
CA ILE A 23 -5.25 -23.17 4.62
C ILE A 23 -6.64 -23.74 4.88
N ILE A 24 -7.66 -22.89 4.82
CA ILE A 24 -9.05 -23.22 5.13
C ILE A 24 -9.77 -23.42 3.81
N LYS A 25 -10.03 -24.69 3.46
CA LYS A 25 -10.89 -25.01 2.33
C LYS A 25 -12.33 -24.83 2.76
N GLU A 26 -12.97 -23.75 2.34
CA GLU A 26 -14.38 -23.54 2.63
C GLU A 26 -15.21 -24.68 2.02
N ASN A 27 -15.76 -25.54 2.89
CA ASN A 27 -16.75 -26.55 2.57
C ASN A 27 -17.72 -26.66 3.75
N ASP A 28 -18.86 -27.33 3.54
CA ASP A 28 -19.94 -27.43 4.53
C ASP A 28 -19.53 -28.16 5.84
N ASN A 29 -18.36 -28.81 5.87
CA ASN A 29 -17.89 -29.65 6.99
C ASN A 29 -16.72 -29.04 7.78
N THR A 30 -16.42 -27.74 7.60
CA THR A 30 -15.32 -27.07 8.31
C THR A 30 -15.84 -26.28 9.52
N ASP A 31 -15.38 -26.62 10.72
CA ASP A 31 -15.66 -25.87 11.95
C ASP A 31 -14.56 -24.83 12.18
N VAL A 32 -14.91 -23.55 12.22
CA VAL A 32 -13.95 -22.45 12.45
C VAL A 32 -14.39 -21.60 13.65
N ARG A 33 -13.55 -21.54 14.69
CA ARG A 33 -13.69 -20.58 15.79
C ARG A 33 -12.64 -19.48 15.72
N LYS A 34 -13.07 -18.24 15.98
CA LYS A 34 -12.25 -17.04 15.89
C LYS A 34 -12.26 -16.29 17.22
N TYR A 35 -11.07 -16.03 17.75
CA TYR A 35 -10.83 -15.21 18.94
C TYR A 35 -9.90 -14.03 18.60
N SER A 36 -9.91 -12.99 19.42
CA SER A 36 -9.03 -11.81 19.39
C SER A 36 -8.64 -11.44 20.81
N ASP A 37 -7.87 -10.36 20.96
CA ASP A 37 -7.52 -9.78 22.26
C ASP A 37 -8.72 -9.27 23.06
N GLU A 38 -9.87 -9.03 22.41
CA GLU A 38 -11.08 -8.49 23.06
C GLU A 38 -12.01 -9.59 23.60
N ASN A 39 -12.00 -10.78 23.00
CA ASN A 39 -12.91 -11.87 23.35
C ASN A 39 -12.20 -13.18 23.74
N PHE A 40 -10.90 -13.12 24.04
CA PHE A 40 -10.11 -14.30 24.42
C PHE A 40 -10.65 -14.96 25.69
N ASN A 41 -10.92 -16.26 25.61
CA ASN A 41 -11.31 -17.08 26.76
C ASN A 41 -10.54 -18.41 26.72
N LEU A 42 -9.61 -18.59 27.66
CA LEU A 42 -8.74 -19.77 27.69
C LEU A 42 -9.50 -21.08 27.95
N GLU A 43 -10.54 -21.05 28.78
CA GLU A 43 -11.33 -22.24 29.13
C GLU A 43 -12.10 -22.74 27.91
N GLU A 44 -12.84 -21.84 27.24
CA GLU A 44 -13.57 -22.18 26.01
C GLU A 44 -12.65 -22.68 24.89
N ILE A 45 -11.47 -22.07 24.78
CA ILE A 45 -10.46 -22.48 23.81
C ILE A 45 -9.93 -23.88 24.15
N SER A 46 -9.62 -24.16 25.42
CA SER A 46 -9.16 -25.47 25.87
C SER A 46 -10.20 -26.55 25.55
N ASP A 47 -11.46 -26.32 25.90
CA ASP A 47 -12.56 -27.25 25.61
C ASP A 47 -12.70 -27.48 24.11
N TYR A 48 -12.58 -26.41 23.31
CA TYR A 48 -12.61 -26.53 21.86
C TYR A 48 -11.41 -27.32 21.31
N LEU A 49 -10.19 -27.16 21.83
CA LEU A 49 -9.02 -27.86 21.31
C LEU A 49 -9.10 -29.38 21.49
N PHE A 50 -9.71 -29.85 22.59
CA PHE A 50 -9.75 -31.27 22.94
C PHE A 50 -11.08 -31.98 22.67
N THR A 51 -12.14 -31.23 22.35
CA THR A 51 -13.43 -31.86 21.98
C THR A 51 -13.38 -32.41 20.56
N TYR A 52 -13.71 -33.69 20.40
CA TYR A 52 -13.81 -34.35 19.10
C TYR A 52 -14.92 -33.72 18.23
N PRO A 53 -14.67 -33.42 16.95
CA PRO A 53 -15.70 -32.88 16.07
C PRO A 53 -16.76 -33.94 15.75
N LEU A 54 -18.04 -33.63 15.99
CA LEU A 54 -19.14 -34.58 15.79
C LEU A 54 -19.57 -34.71 14.31
N PHE A 55 -19.40 -33.64 13.52
CA PHE A 55 -19.93 -33.54 12.16
C PHE A 55 -18.95 -32.92 11.13
N GLY A 56 -17.78 -32.45 11.58
CA GLY A 56 -16.78 -31.81 10.71
C GLY A 56 -15.51 -32.65 10.59
N GLU A 57 -14.91 -32.70 9.40
CA GLU A 57 -13.64 -33.39 9.19
C GLU A 57 -12.44 -32.53 9.67
N ASP A 58 -12.59 -31.20 9.60
CA ASP A 58 -11.53 -30.24 9.95
C ASP A 58 -12.03 -29.12 10.86
N LYS A 59 -11.30 -28.94 11.97
CA LYS A 59 -11.55 -27.99 13.04
C LYS A 59 -10.45 -26.96 13.08
N HIS A 60 -10.77 -25.67 13.10
CA HIS A 60 -9.82 -24.57 13.03
C HIS A 60 -10.04 -23.56 14.15
N LEU A 61 -8.99 -23.34 14.95
CA LEU A 61 -8.91 -22.26 15.90
C LEU A 61 -8.06 -21.13 15.32
N ILE A 62 -8.65 -19.95 15.17
CA ILE A 62 -7.95 -18.75 14.71
C ILE A 62 -7.90 -17.73 15.85
N ILE A 63 -6.72 -17.29 16.23
CA ILE A 63 -6.55 -16.23 17.24
C ILE A 63 -5.90 -15.01 16.60
N LYS A 64 -6.69 -13.94 16.45
CA LYS A 64 -6.24 -12.63 16.00
C LYS A 64 -5.46 -11.91 17.08
N ASN A 65 -4.52 -11.06 16.68
CA ASN A 65 -3.70 -10.27 17.59
C ASN A 65 -3.03 -11.10 18.70
N ALA A 66 -2.62 -12.34 18.41
CA ALA A 66 -2.13 -13.28 19.42
C ALA A 66 -0.92 -12.73 20.22
N HIS A 67 -0.09 -11.88 19.58
CA HIS A 67 1.03 -11.16 20.20
C HIS A 67 0.63 -10.24 21.36
N LYS A 68 -0.63 -9.81 21.47
CA LYS A 68 -1.14 -8.96 22.56
C LYS A 68 -1.62 -9.78 23.76
N ILE A 69 -1.89 -11.08 23.56
CA ILE A 69 -2.53 -11.94 24.56
C ILE A 69 -1.47 -12.72 25.32
N LYS A 70 -1.04 -12.19 26.48
CA LYS A 70 0.02 -12.78 27.30
C LYS A 70 -0.28 -14.22 27.73
N GLU A 71 -1.55 -14.57 27.89
CA GLU A 71 -2.00 -15.89 28.30
C GLU A 71 -1.65 -16.98 27.28
N ILE A 72 -1.51 -16.66 25.99
CA ILE A 72 -1.11 -17.61 24.96
C ILE A 72 0.33 -18.10 25.20
N SER A 73 1.26 -17.17 25.41
CA SER A 73 2.67 -17.51 25.70
C SER A 73 2.82 -18.20 27.06
N LYS A 74 2.08 -17.74 28.09
CA LYS A 74 2.09 -18.34 29.43
C LYS A 74 1.59 -19.78 29.44
N ASN A 75 0.55 -20.07 28.66
CA ASN A 75 -0.05 -21.40 28.55
C ASN A 75 0.41 -22.13 27.28
N SER A 76 1.65 -21.91 26.83
CA SER A 76 2.13 -22.46 25.55
C SER A 76 2.02 -23.99 25.45
N GLU A 77 2.13 -24.71 26.57
CA GLU A 77 1.99 -26.16 26.63
C GLU A 77 0.61 -26.65 26.17
N LEU A 78 -0.46 -25.92 26.52
CA LEU A 78 -1.83 -26.20 26.07
C LEU A 78 -1.88 -26.26 24.53
N PHE A 79 -1.33 -25.24 23.88
CA PHE A 79 -1.38 -25.10 22.42
C PHE A 79 -0.35 -25.99 21.71
N LYS A 80 0.74 -26.40 22.38
CA LYS A 80 1.74 -27.32 21.83
C LYS A 80 1.28 -28.77 21.84
N SER A 81 0.47 -29.14 22.83
CA SER A 81 -0.05 -30.51 23.00
C SER A 81 -0.87 -30.98 21.79
N PRO A 82 -0.81 -32.27 21.41
CA PRO A 82 -1.67 -32.82 20.37
C PRO A 82 -3.15 -32.51 20.65
N CYS A 83 -3.88 -32.06 19.62
CA CYS A 83 -5.26 -31.60 19.74
C CYS A 83 -6.04 -31.89 18.45
N GLU A 84 -7.37 -31.76 18.52
CA GLU A 84 -8.28 -32.07 17.41
C GLU A 84 -8.40 -30.93 16.39
N ALA A 85 -7.89 -29.74 16.72
CA ALA A 85 -7.97 -28.55 15.88
C ALA A 85 -6.62 -28.16 15.24
N HIS A 86 -6.69 -27.61 14.03
CA HIS A 86 -5.66 -26.74 13.48
C HIS A 86 -5.60 -25.44 14.28
N ILE A 87 -4.42 -25.01 14.69
CA ILE A 87 -4.24 -23.77 15.46
C ILE A 87 -3.53 -22.74 14.59
N ILE A 88 -4.14 -21.56 14.44
CA ILE A 88 -3.60 -20.48 13.61
C ILE A 88 -3.57 -19.21 14.45
N PHE A 89 -2.37 -18.72 14.75
CA PHE A 89 -2.16 -17.42 15.39
C PHE A 89 -1.87 -16.37 14.33
N LEU A 90 -2.64 -15.28 14.33
CA LEU A 90 -2.38 -14.10 13.51
C LEU A 90 -1.75 -13.05 14.42
N ALA A 91 -0.53 -12.62 14.09
CA ALA A 91 0.24 -11.77 14.98
C ALA A 91 1.15 -10.79 14.22
N GLU A 92 1.53 -9.71 14.90
CA GLU A 92 2.73 -8.96 14.55
C GLU A 92 3.97 -9.67 15.11
N GLU A 93 5.15 -9.27 14.63
CA GLU A 93 6.40 -9.85 15.07
C GLU A 93 6.67 -9.58 16.57
N ASN A 94 6.57 -10.63 17.38
CA ASN A 94 6.74 -10.56 18.82
C ASN A 94 7.69 -11.66 19.32
N LYS A 95 8.79 -11.25 19.95
CA LYS A 95 9.85 -12.16 20.40
C LYS A 95 9.39 -13.16 21.47
N GLU A 96 8.47 -12.77 22.34
CA GLU A 96 7.97 -13.64 23.42
C GLU A 96 7.10 -14.76 22.84
N LEU A 97 6.16 -14.41 21.96
CA LEU A 97 5.32 -15.38 21.26
C LEU A 97 6.14 -16.34 20.40
N LEU A 98 7.09 -15.82 19.61
CA LEU A 98 7.92 -16.65 18.75
C LEU A 98 8.79 -17.64 19.54
N LYS A 99 9.39 -17.20 20.64
CA LYS A 99 10.15 -18.09 21.55
C LYS A 99 9.24 -19.12 22.22
N ALA A 100 8.03 -18.72 22.62
CA ALA A 100 7.10 -19.61 23.27
C ALA A 100 6.69 -20.77 22.37
N PHE A 101 6.67 -20.62 21.04
CA PHE A 101 6.22 -21.65 20.09
C PHE A 101 7.30 -22.14 19.13
N GLU A 102 8.55 -21.83 19.41
CA GLU A 102 9.70 -22.27 18.63
C GLU A 102 9.68 -23.81 18.48
N ASN A 103 9.93 -24.29 17.26
CA ASN A 103 9.92 -25.71 16.87
C ASN A 103 8.56 -26.46 17.04
N SER A 104 7.51 -25.80 17.55
CA SER A 104 6.19 -26.41 17.76
C SER A 104 5.14 -25.91 16.77
N PHE A 105 5.33 -24.68 16.29
CA PHE A 105 4.49 -24.06 15.27
C PHE A 105 5.35 -23.74 14.04
N GLU A 106 4.78 -23.90 12.86
CA GLU A 106 5.35 -23.37 11.63
C GLU A 106 5.12 -21.85 11.57
N ILE A 107 6.20 -21.10 11.38
CA ILE A 107 6.16 -19.63 11.32
C ILE A 107 6.12 -19.22 9.85
N VAL A 108 4.99 -18.65 9.44
CA VAL A 108 4.77 -18.11 8.09
C VAL A 108 4.84 -16.59 8.19
N LYS A 109 5.98 -16.04 7.77
CA LYS A 109 6.21 -14.60 7.79
C LYS A 109 6.19 -14.04 6.37
N GLU A 110 5.38 -13.02 6.15
CA GLU A 110 5.44 -12.19 4.95
C GLU A 110 6.86 -11.63 4.86
N LYS A 111 7.54 -11.94 3.74
CA LYS A 111 8.82 -11.32 3.47
C LYS A 111 8.57 -9.83 3.33
N LYS A 112 9.44 -8.98 3.90
CA LYS A 112 9.40 -7.57 3.54
C LYS A 112 9.78 -7.48 2.07
N HIS A 113 8.83 -7.12 1.22
CA HIS A 113 9.12 -6.85 -0.18
C HIS A 113 10.05 -5.65 -0.24
N SER A 114 11.19 -5.82 -0.91
CA SER A 114 11.98 -4.69 -1.34
C SER A 114 11.29 -4.03 -2.53
N TYR A 115 11.65 -2.78 -2.82
CA TYR A 115 11.19 -2.10 -4.04
C TYR A 115 11.41 -2.93 -5.31
N LYS A 116 12.50 -3.69 -5.39
CA LYS A 116 12.77 -4.56 -6.54
C LYS A 116 11.84 -5.76 -6.58
N ASP A 117 11.44 -6.29 -5.43
CA ASP A 117 10.51 -7.42 -5.36
C ASP A 117 9.13 -6.97 -5.83
N ASP A 118 8.65 -5.81 -5.40
CA ASP A 118 7.38 -5.22 -5.86
C ASP A 118 7.39 -5.01 -7.38
N VAL A 119 8.44 -4.38 -7.92
CA VAL A 119 8.55 -4.17 -9.37
C VAL A 119 8.57 -5.51 -10.12
N SER A 120 9.24 -6.54 -9.59
CA SER A 120 9.27 -7.87 -10.21
C SER A 120 7.91 -8.58 -10.15
N GLU A 121 7.15 -8.37 -9.07
CA GLU A 121 5.78 -8.87 -8.92
C GLU A 121 4.85 -8.20 -9.93
N ILE A 122 4.98 -6.90 -10.14
CA ILE A 122 4.19 -6.17 -11.14
C ILE A 122 4.43 -6.73 -12.54
N ILE A 123 5.70 -6.98 -12.93
CA ILE A 123 6.03 -7.61 -14.21
C ILE A 123 5.33 -8.96 -14.35
N SER A 124 5.42 -9.81 -13.31
CA SER A 124 4.78 -11.13 -13.30
C SER A 124 3.26 -11.03 -13.49
N LYS A 125 2.60 -10.14 -12.75
CA LYS A 125 1.14 -9.92 -12.82
C LYS A 125 0.67 -9.41 -14.18
N PHE A 126 1.47 -8.57 -14.83
CA PHE A 126 1.20 -8.07 -16.17
C PHE A 126 1.39 -9.17 -17.22
N GLN A 127 2.44 -9.98 -17.07
CA GLN A 127 2.71 -11.13 -17.93
C GLN A 127 1.61 -12.20 -17.85
N GLU A 128 1.09 -12.50 -16.65
CA GLU A 128 -0.04 -13.41 -16.43
C GLU A 128 -1.30 -12.99 -17.19
N ARG A 129 -1.46 -11.69 -17.45
CA ARG A 129 -2.58 -11.12 -18.22
C ARG A 129 -2.25 -10.92 -19.71
N ASN A 130 -1.18 -11.52 -20.22
CA ASN A 130 -0.68 -11.39 -21.59
C ASN A 130 -0.32 -9.95 -22.01
N LEU A 131 0.08 -9.12 -21.04
CA LEU A 131 0.48 -7.72 -21.23
C LEU A 131 1.94 -7.53 -20.78
N PRO A 132 2.93 -8.14 -21.45
CA PRO A 132 4.32 -8.09 -20.98
C PRO A 132 4.84 -6.65 -20.96
N ILE A 133 5.49 -6.28 -19.86
CA ILE A 133 6.15 -4.99 -19.65
C ILE A 133 7.59 -5.21 -19.18
N SER A 134 8.46 -4.26 -19.49
CA SER A 134 9.84 -4.21 -19.03
C SER A 134 9.93 -3.77 -17.57
N PHE A 135 11.12 -3.94 -16.98
CA PHE A 135 11.38 -3.51 -15.60
C PHE A 135 11.20 -2.00 -15.40
N ASN A 136 11.60 -1.18 -16.37
CA ASN A 136 11.45 0.28 -16.28
C ASN A 136 9.97 0.71 -16.36
N GLU A 137 9.19 0.02 -17.19
CA GLU A 137 7.75 0.25 -17.33
C GLU A 137 6.98 -0.17 -16.07
N ALA A 138 7.31 -1.34 -15.50
CA ALA A 138 6.76 -1.79 -14.22
C ALA A 138 7.11 -0.83 -13.07
N LYS A 139 8.33 -0.31 -13.06
CA LYS A 139 8.76 0.72 -12.11
C LYS A 139 7.90 1.99 -12.25
N GLU A 140 7.64 2.42 -13.47
CA GLU A 140 6.84 3.60 -13.77
C GLU A 140 5.39 3.43 -13.31
N ILE A 141 4.77 2.29 -13.64
CA ILE A 141 3.45 1.92 -13.15
C ILE A 141 3.42 1.95 -11.62
N TYR A 142 4.43 1.38 -10.96
CA TYR A 142 4.47 1.35 -9.50
C TYR A 142 4.53 2.74 -8.88
N GLU A 143 5.32 3.66 -9.45
CA GLU A 143 5.38 5.05 -8.99
C GLU A 143 4.07 5.79 -9.24
N LEU A 144 3.42 5.58 -10.39
CA LEU A 144 2.10 6.19 -10.71
C LEU A 144 1.01 5.68 -9.77
N CYS A 145 1.07 4.41 -9.40
CA CYS A 145 0.21 3.78 -8.40
C CYS A 145 0.68 4.03 -6.96
N GLN A 146 1.50 5.06 -6.72
CA GLN A 146 1.89 5.54 -5.39
C GLN A 146 2.61 4.48 -4.54
N ARG A 147 3.31 3.55 -5.18
CA ARG A 147 3.95 2.39 -4.54
C ARG A 147 2.98 1.55 -3.71
N ASN A 148 1.74 1.48 -4.15
CA ASN A 148 0.71 0.68 -3.53
C ASN A 148 0.29 -0.44 -4.49
N MET A 149 0.64 -1.68 -4.14
CA MET A 149 0.31 -2.86 -4.93
C MET A 149 -1.20 -3.07 -5.09
N GLU A 150 -2.03 -2.58 -4.17
CA GLU A 150 -3.49 -2.63 -4.30
C GLU A 150 -3.98 -1.74 -5.45
N ILE A 151 -3.46 -0.51 -5.53
CA ILE A 151 -3.75 0.41 -6.65
C ILE A 151 -3.23 -0.18 -7.96
N VAL A 152 -2.03 -0.78 -7.95
CA VAL A 152 -1.51 -1.47 -9.14
C VAL A 152 -2.45 -2.58 -9.59
N ASN A 153 -2.96 -3.40 -8.65
CA ASN A 153 -3.89 -4.48 -8.99
C ASN A 153 -5.19 -3.93 -9.60
N GLN A 154 -5.75 -2.85 -9.04
CA GLN A 154 -6.96 -2.20 -9.56
C GLN A 154 -6.75 -1.63 -10.96
N GLU A 155 -5.64 -0.91 -11.20
CA GLU A 155 -5.32 -0.36 -12.52
C GLU A 155 -5.04 -1.48 -13.54
N LEU A 156 -4.36 -2.54 -13.12
CA LEU A 156 -4.11 -3.71 -13.96
C LEU A 156 -5.41 -4.43 -14.36
N GLU A 157 -6.40 -4.52 -13.47
CA GLU A 157 -7.72 -5.02 -13.85
C GLU A 157 -8.36 -4.14 -14.94
N LYS A 158 -8.35 -2.82 -14.78
CA LYS A 158 -8.89 -1.89 -15.80
C LYS A 158 -8.18 -2.05 -17.15
N ILE A 159 -6.85 -2.09 -17.14
CA ILE A 159 -6.03 -2.31 -18.34
C ILE A 159 -6.41 -3.63 -19.00
N SER A 160 -6.52 -4.71 -18.22
CA SER A 160 -6.83 -6.04 -18.75
C SER A 160 -8.23 -6.15 -19.36
N LEU A 161 -9.22 -5.44 -18.79
CA LEU A 161 -10.56 -5.34 -19.36
C LEU A 161 -10.55 -4.54 -20.67
N TYR A 162 -9.82 -3.42 -20.71
CA TYR A 162 -9.71 -2.58 -21.89
C TYR A 162 -9.00 -3.30 -23.07
N PHE A 163 -7.99 -4.10 -22.75
CA PHE A 163 -7.19 -4.85 -23.72
C PHE A 163 -7.65 -6.32 -23.89
N HIS A 164 -8.83 -6.70 -23.39
CA HIS A 164 -9.27 -8.11 -23.39
C HIS A 164 -9.20 -8.77 -24.79
N ASN A 165 -9.47 -8.01 -25.85
CA ASN A 165 -9.45 -8.48 -27.25
C ASN A 165 -8.43 -7.77 -28.15
N LYS A 166 -7.55 -6.94 -27.59
CA LYS A 166 -6.56 -6.15 -28.35
C LYS A 166 -5.28 -6.02 -27.55
N LYS A 167 -4.12 -6.07 -28.20
CA LYS A 167 -2.86 -5.81 -27.50
C LYS A 167 -2.57 -4.31 -27.51
N PRO A 168 -1.97 -3.76 -26.44
CA PRO A 168 -1.47 -2.39 -26.46
C PRO A 168 -0.44 -2.23 -27.58
N GLU A 169 -0.57 -1.18 -28.38
CA GLU A 169 0.39 -0.87 -29.45
C GLU A 169 1.68 -0.25 -28.89
N SER A 170 1.58 0.38 -27.71
CA SER A 170 2.72 0.97 -27.00
C SER A 170 2.47 1.02 -25.48
N PHE A 171 3.55 1.21 -24.71
CA PHE A 171 3.45 1.46 -23.27
C PHE A 171 2.68 2.75 -22.94
N GLU A 172 2.70 3.75 -23.84
CA GLU A 172 1.94 4.99 -23.65
C GLU A 172 0.42 4.73 -23.60
N GLU A 173 -0.10 3.73 -24.31
CA GLU A 173 -1.53 3.37 -24.20
C GLU A 173 -1.87 2.82 -22.81
N ILE A 174 -0.99 1.99 -22.25
CA ILE A 174 -1.13 1.46 -20.88
C ILE A 174 -1.09 2.62 -19.89
N LEU A 175 -0.12 3.53 -20.04
CA LEU A 175 0.00 4.72 -19.23
C LEU A 175 -1.26 5.58 -19.33
N ASN A 176 -1.81 5.82 -20.52
CA ASN A 176 -3.02 6.63 -20.68
C ASN A 176 -4.22 6.07 -19.93
N ILE A 177 -4.34 4.75 -19.80
CA ILE A 177 -5.41 4.12 -18.99
C ILE A 177 -5.16 4.37 -17.50
N ILE A 178 -3.95 4.11 -17.02
CA ILE A 178 -3.57 4.38 -15.61
C ILE A 178 -3.76 5.87 -15.29
N SER A 179 -3.39 6.71 -16.25
CA SER A 179 -3.42 8.16 -16.16
C SER A 179 -4.82 8.72 -16.35
N SER A 180 -5.77 7.99 -16.94
CA SER A 180 -7.18 8.42 -17.03
C SER A 180 -7.90 8.41 -15.67
N SER A 181 -7.27 7.85 -14.63
CA SER A 181 -7.62 8.06 -13.23
C SER A 181 -7.01 9.38 -12.71
N ASN A 182 -7.60 9.96 -11.65
CA ASN A 182 -7.26 11.20 -10.92
C ASN A 182 -5.76 11.66 -10.90
N VAL A 183 -4.83 10.72 -11.03
CA VAL A 183 -3.38 10.93 -11.19
C VAL A 183 -3.02 11.94 -12.29
N ASN A 184 -3.73 12.00 -13.43
CA ASN A 184 -3.44 13.00 -14.48
C ASN A 184 -3.70 14.45 -14.04
N ASN A 185 -4.76 14.68 -13.26
CA ASN A 185 -5.10 16.03 -12.83
C ASN A 185 -4.07 16.56 -11.83
N VAL A 186 -3.57 15.69 -10.96
CA VAL A 186 -2.48 16.02 -10.03
C VAL A 186 -1.20 16.40 -10.80
N PHE A 187 -0.78 15.60 -11.79
CA PHE A 187 0.43 15.92 -12.57
C PHE A 187 0.26 17.17 -13.42
N ALA A 188 -0.89 17.32 -14.09
CA ALA A 188 -1.19 18.51 -14.88
C ALA A 188 -1.27 19.78 -14.00
N PHE A 189 -1.79 19.65 -12.77
CA PHE A 189 -1.78 20.73 -11.78
C PHE A 189 -0.36 21.13 -11.41
N ILE A 190 0.48 20.17 -10.99
CA ILE A 190 1.87 20.43 -10.59
C ILE A 190 2.67 21.04 -11.74
N GLU A 191 2.51 20.50 -12.95
CA GLU A 191 3.19 21.02 -14.14
C GLU A 191 2.76 22.45 -14.45
N SER A 192 1.46 22.75 -14.41
CA SER A 192 0.96 24.11 -14.64
C SER A 192 1.45 25.08 -13.57
N PHE A 193 1.46 24.65 -12.30
CA PHE A 193 1.96 25.45 -11.17
C PHE A 193 3.44 25.84 -11.34
N TYR A 194 4.32 24.86 -11.58
CA TYR A 194 5.74 25.13 -11.74
C TYR A 194 6.08 25.80 -13.07
N ASN A 195 5.21 25.69 -14.07
CA ASN A 195 5.32 26.47 -15.29
C ASN A 195 4.81 27.92 -15.15
N LYS A 196 4.35 28.32 -13.94
CA LYS A 196 3.72 29.62 -13.63
C LYS A 196 2.48 29.91 -14.48
N ASP A 197 1.80 28.87 -14.97
CA ASP A 197 0.49 28.97 -15.62
C ASP A 197 -0.60 28.90 -14.56
N TRP A 198 -0.78 30.00 -13.83
CA TRP A 198 -1.68 30.07 -12.67
C TRP A 198 -3.14 29.82 -13.04
N LYS A 199 -3.57 30.27 -14.23
CA LYS A 199 -4.93 30.05 -14.72
C LYS A 199 -5.20 28.57 -14.93
N LYS A 200 -4.28 27.85 -15.58
CA LYS A 200 -4.40 26.40 -15.80
C LYS A 200 -4.22 25.62 -14.51
N ALA A 201 -3.31 26.05 -13.63
CA ALA A 201 -3.13 25.44 -12.31
C ALA A 201 -4.41 25.55 -11.46
N LEU A 202 -5.04 26.73 -11.41
CA LEU A 202 -6.29 26.93 -10.69
C LEU A 202 -7.44 26.10 -11.28
N ALA A 203 -7.57 26.07 -12.62
CA ALA A 203 -8.58 25.25 -13.28
C ALA A 203 -8.40 23.75 -12.96
N LYS A 204 -7.15 23.26 -12.90
CA LYS A 204 -6.86 21.88 -12.52
C LYS A 204 -7.13 21.62 -11.04
N LEU A 205 -6.77 22.54 -10.15
CA LEU A 205 -7.11 22.43 -8.73
C LEU A 205 -8.63 22.35 -8.51
N ASN A 206 -9.42 23.21 -9.17
CA ASN A 206 -10.87 23.20 -9.05
C ASN A 206 -11.48 21.87 -9.51
N LEU A 207 -11.01 21.34 -10.65
CA LEU A 207 -11.43 20.03 -11.14
C LEU A 207 -11.13 18.91 -10.13
N MET A 208 -9.96 18.96 -9.48
CA MET A 208 -9.59 17.99 -8.44
C MET A 208 -10.47 18.10 -7.19
N ILE A 209 -10.87 19.32 -6.81
CA ILE A 209 -11.81 19.57 -5.70
C ILE A 209 -13.19 19.00 -6.05
N GLU A 210 -13.71 19.31 -7.24
CA GLU A 210 -15.01 18.84 -7.73
C GLU A 210 -15.09 17.31 -7.82
N ASN A 211 -13.99 16.67 -8.24
CA ASN A 211 -13.88 15.21 -8.34
C ASN A 211 -13.55 14.51 -7.01
N HIS A 212 -13.48 15.25 -5.89
CA HIS A 212 -13.10 14.73 -4.57
C HIS A 212 -11.77 13.96 -4.58
N GLU A 213 -10.80 14.44 -5.36
CA GLU A 213 -9.47 13.82 -5.44
C GLU A 213 -8.67 14.04 -4.14
N ASN A 214 -7.63 13.23 -3.94
CA ASN A 214 -6.78 13.34 -2.75
C ASN A 214 -5.86 14.57 -2.82
N LEU A 215 -6.36 15.71 -2.33
CA LEU A 215 -5.63 16.98 -2.31
C LEU A 215 -4.40 16.96 -1.40
N GLN A 216 -4.37 16.09 -0.37
CA GLN A 216 -3.19 15.92 0.50
C GLN A 216 -2.03 15.32 -0.29
N MET A 217 -2.32 14.34 -1.13
CA MET A 217 -1.33 13.78 -2.05
C MET A 217 -0.85 14.83 -3.06
N ALA A 218 -1.78 15.57 -3.67
CA ALA A 218 -1.44 16.63 -4.61
C ALA A 218 -0.50 17.68 -4.00
N PHE A 219 -0.79 18.10 -2.76
CA PHE A 219 0.07 18.99 -1.99
C PHE A 219 1.45 18.38 -1.71
N TYR A 220 1.52 17.14 -1.25
CA TYR A 220 2.79 16.45 -1.02
C TYR A 220 3.65 16.39 -2.30
N MET A 221 3.04 16.02 -3.43
CA MET A 221 3.73 15.94 -4.71
C MET A 221 4.17 17.32 -5.23
N LEU A 222 3.35 18.35 -5.02
CA LEU A 222 3.69 19.73 -5.31
C LEU A 222 4.90 20.19 -4.49
N THR A 223 4.92 19.91 -3.18
CA THR A 223 6.07 20.21 -2.30
C THR A 223 7.32 19.47 -2.73
N LYS A 224 7.21 18.17 -3.01
CA LYS A 224 8.33 17.35 -3.48
C LYS A 224 8.94 17.91 -4.77
N ARG A 225 8.12 18.32 -5.74
CA ARG A 225 8.61 18.95 -6.98
C ARG A 225 9.36 20.25 -6.72
N GLY A 226 8.96 21.03 -5.72
CA GLY A 226 9.64 22.28 -5.34
C GLY A 226 11.03 22.04 -4.80
N ILE A 227 11.17 21.03 -3.94
CA ILE A 227 12.46 20.58 -3.40
C ILE A 227 13.34 20.06 -4.53
N GLU A 228 12.81 19.23 -5.43
CA GLU A 228 13.53 18.70 -6.59
C GLU A 228 14.01 19.83 -7.52
N THR A 229 13.18 20.84 -7.75
CA THR A 229 13.55 22.01 -8.57
C THR A 229 14.65 22.85 -7.90
N LEU A 230 14.59 23.02 -6.58
CA LEU A 230 15.63 23.72 -5.83
C LEU A 230 16.96 22.94 -5.87
N HIS A 231 16.92 21.64 -5.64
CA HIS A 231 18.10 20.77 -5.75
C HIS A 231 18.72 20.83 -7.14
N TYR A 232 17.91 20.81 -8.21
CA TYR A 232 18.40 20.96 -9.58
C TYR A 232 19.14 22.30 -9.79
N LEU A 233 18.62 23.41 -9.24
CA LEU A 233 19.30 24.71 -9.28
C LEU A 233 20.60 24.76 -8.46
N ILE A 234 20.74 23.91 -7.44
CA ILE A 234 21.98 23.79 -6.66
C ILE A 234 23.00 22.97 -7.45
N SER A 235 22.60 21.78 -7.89
CA SER A 235 23.37 20.93 -8.80
C SER A 235 22.43 19.93 -9.50
N PRO A 236 22.44 19.85 -10.84
CA PRO A 236 21.66 18.86 -11.59
C PRO A 236 21.94 17.41 -11.16
N ASP A 237 23.16 17.10 -10.71
CA ASP A 237 23.58 15.76 -10.29
C ASP A 237 22.85 15.26 -9.02
N LEU A 238 22.23 16.17 -8.26
CA LEU A 238 21.41 15.82 -7.09
C LEU A 238 20.05 15.25 -7.47
N ILE A 239 19.66 15.35 -8.75
CA ILE A 239 18.40 14.83 -9.25
C ILE A 239 18.67 13.55 -10.04
N SER A 240 18.02 12.48 -9.59
CA SER A 240 17.94 11.22 -10.32
C SER A 240 16.47 10.88 -10.60
N GLY A 241 16.19 10.30 -11.76
CA GLY A 241 14.83 10.01 -12.19
C GLY A 241 14.72 9.79 -13.69
N GLN A 242 13.49 9.61 -14.17
CA GLN A 242 13.20 9.47 -15.60
C GLN A 242 13.49 10.77 -16.36
N THR A 243 13.91 10.64 -17.62
CA THR A 243 14.24 11.76 -18.52
C THR A 243 13.12 12.78 -18.64
N TYR A 244 11.86 12.34 -18.75
CA TYR A 244 10.71 13.24 -18.84
C TYR A 244 10.54 14.10 -17.58
N LYS A 245 10.60 13.48 -16.39
CA LYS A 245 10.53 14.20 -15.12
C LYS A 245 11.68 15.19 -14.97
N ILE A 246 12.90 14.80 -15.35
CA ILE A 246 14.07 15.69 -15.34
C ILE A 246 13.87 16.86 -16.30
N ALA A 247 13.30 16.63 -17.49
CA ALA A 247 12.99 17.68 -18.45
C ALA A 247 11.97 18.69 -17.88
N GLN A 248 10.93 18.22 -17.20
CA GLN A 248 9.99 19.11 -16.52
C GLN A 248 10.63 19.87 -15.35
N ILE A 249 11.49 19.23 -14.56
CA ILE A 249 12.24 19.90 -13.47
C ILE A 249 13.16 20.98 -14.05
N LYS A 250 13.86 20.67 -15.14
CA LYS A 250 14.69 21.63 -15.86
C LYS A 250 13.88 22.83 -16.33
N SER A 251 12.75 22.60 -17.02
CA SER A 251 11.82 23.65 -17.45
C SER A 251 11.33 24.52 -16.28
N ALA A 252 11.01 23.90 -15.14
CA ALA A 252 10.64 24.62 -13.93
C ALA A 252 11.82 25.46 -13.39
N SER A 253 13.03 24.92 -13.37
CA SER A 253 14.24 25.60 -12.87
C SER A 253 14.59 26.85 -13.68
N GLU A 254 14.22 26.90 -14.96
CA GLU A 254 14.42 28.07 -15.83
C GLU A 254 13.47 29.23 -15.47
N LYS A 255 12.33 28.93 -14.80
CA LYS A 255 11.28 29.91 -14.48
C LYS A 255 11.29 30.40 -13.03
N TRP A 256 12.02 29.71 -12.16
CA TRP A 256 12.05 29.96 -10.72
C TRP A 256 13.47 30.23 -10.25
N SER A 257 13.65 31.30 -9.46
CA SER A 257 14.89 31.57 -8.77
C SER A 257 15.01 30.77 -7.46
N LYS A 258 16.24 30.57 -6.98
CA LYS A 258 16.49 29.93 -5.67
C LYS A 258 15.71 30.62 -4.54
N LYS A 259 15.69 31.95 -4.53
CA LYS A 259 14.99 32.74 -3.50
C LYS A 259 13.48 32.53 -3.53
N GLU A 260 12.86 32.50 -4.72
CA GLU A 260 11.43 32.20 -4.87
C GLU A 260 11.10 30.79 -4.38
N LEU A 261 11.93 29.79 -4.72
CA LEU A 261 11.71 28.40 -4.27
C LEU A 261 11.90 28.24 -2.76
N PHE A 262 12.88 28.91 -2.14
CA PHE A 262 13.01 28.93 -0.69
C PHE A 262 11.76 29.49 -0.02
N SER A 263 11.26 30.64 -0.49
CA SER A 263 10.03 31.23 0.04
C SER A 263 8.81 30.32 -0.19
N LEU A 264 8.73 29.65 -1.34
CA LEU A 264 7.67 28.68 -1.63
C LEU A 264 7.72 27.47 -0.69
N ILE A 265 8.91 26.93 -0.41
CA ILE A 265 9.10 25.81 0.50
C ILE A 265 8.75 26.20 1.94
N GLU A 266 9.09 27.43 2.36
CA GLU A 266 8.64 27.97 3.65
C GLU A 266 7.11 28.04 3.72
N LYS A 267 6.45 28.51 2.65
CA LYS A 267 4.98 28.50 2.58
C LYS A 267 4.42 27.08 2.68
N PHE A 268 5.00 26.10 1.98
CA PHE A 268 4.60 24.70 2.10
C PHE A 268 4.73 24.19 3.54
N TYR A 269 5.82 24.51 4.22
CA TYR A 269 6.00 24.14 5.63
C TYR A 269 4.91 24.74 6.54
N GLN A 270 4.53 26.01 6.33
CA GLN A 270 3.44 26.62 7.10
C GLN A 270 2.09 25.96 6.81
N ILE A 271 1.80 25.63 5.55
CA ILE A 271 0.58 24.92 5.16
C ILE A 271 0.53 23.54 5.84
N ASP A 272 1.60 22.74 5.74
CA ASP A 272 1.68 21.41 6.38
C ASP A 272 1.45 21.50 7.90
N LYS A 273 2.03 22.50 8.56
CA LYS A 273 1.83 22.76 9.98
C LYS A 273 0.36 23.03 10.31
N LYS A 274 -0.32 23.90 9.56
CA LYS A 274 -1.74 24.22 9.76
C LYS A 274 -2.65 23.01 9.52
N LEU A 275 -2.32 22.17 8.54
CA LEU A 275 -3.08 20.96 8.23
C LEU A 275 -2.98 19.94 9.36
N LYS A 276 -1.78 19.73 9.92
CA LYS A 276 -1.54 18.80 11.03
C LYS A 276 -2.16 19.24 12.36
N THR A 277 -2.40 20.54 12.54
CA THR A 277 -3.08 21.10 13.71
C THR A 277 -4.58 21.30 13.51
N SER A 278 -5.14 20.83 12.38
CA SER A 278 -6.55 21.01 11.99
C SER A 278 -7.02 22.48 11.97
N GLN A 279 -6.09 23.41 11.73
CA GLN A 279 -6.36 24.85 11.72
C GLN A 279 -6.83 25.37 10.35
N ALA A 280 -6.74 24.56 9.29
CA ALA A 280 -7.12 24.95 7.94
C ALA A 280 -7.60 23.74 7.11
N LYS A 281 -8.42 24.02 6.08
CA LYS A 281 -8.71 23.03 5.02
C LYS A 281 -7.73 23.20 3.87
N ILE A 282 -7.28 22.08 3.32
CA ILE A 282 -6.29 22.04 2.25
C ILE A 282 -6.73 22.75 0.96
N GLU A 283 -8.03 22.71 0.66
CA GLU A 283 -8.64 23.38 -0.49
C GLU A 283 -8.36 24.89 -0.45
N TYR A 284 -8.58 25.52 0.71
CA TYR A 284 -8.36 26.95 0.90
C TYR A 284 -6.87 27.32 0.82
N GLU A 285 -6.00 26.53 1.44
CA GLU A 285 -4.55 26.81 1.43
C GLU A 285 -3.95 26.65 0.03
N LEU A 286 -4.34 25.61 -0.72
CA LEU A 286 -3.90 25.43 -2.11
C LEU A 286 -4.45 26.51 -3.04
N THR A 287 -5.71 26.91 -2.87
CA THR A 287 -6.31 28.01 -3.65
C THR A 287 -5.58 29.31 -3.37
N SER A 288 -5.37 29.64 -2.09
CA SER A 288 -4.63 30.84 -1.68
C SER A 288 -3.20 30.84 -2.21
N LEU A 289 -2.54 29.68 -2.27
CA LEU A 289 -1.19 29.57 -2.79
C LEU A 289 -1.08 30.02 -4.25
N ILE A 290 -2.09 29.68 -5.07
CA ILE A 290 -2.14 30.05 -6.49
C ILE A 290 -2.60 31.51 -6.65
N SER A 291 -3.60 31.95 -5.88
CA SER A 291 -4.18 33.30 -6.00
C SER A 291 -3.28 34.43 -5.50
N CYS A 292 -2.21 34.13 -4.76
CA CYS A 292 -1.22 35.12 -4.35
C CYS A 292 -0.22 35.52 -5.44
N HIS A 293 -0.37 35.00 -6.66
CA HIS A 293 0.50 35.24 -7.83
C HIS A 293 -0.32 35.65 -9.06
#